data_AF-J4GTH5-F1
#
_entry.id   AF-J4GTH5-F1
#
_cell.length_a   1.000
_cell.length_b   1.000
_cell.length_c   1.000
_cell.angle_alpha   90.00
_cell.angle_beta   90.00
_cell.angle_gamma   90.00
#
_symmetry.space_group_name_H-M   'P 1'
#
loop_
_entity.id
_entity.type
_entity.pdbx_description
1 polymer ?
#
loop_
_entity_poly.entity_id
_entity_poly.type
_entity_poly.pdbx_seq_one_letter_code
_entity_poly.pdbx_strand_id
1 'polypeptide(L)'
;MPPKGNATPSNSRQVNNLLHTLRGEDFRHAQNLLQSNKRTTAYTSHTSPTLPFDQIYLDEVIQPRPTQPRGTTRPVLLGPQGFLEYAYPRGLVPGPPPPKSWRDSTGREKDEDIDEPARRAQMFSLIFSYITRRDPQAGIEGRETTFPSLALLCLQVLLSVFPDSDDGGFAEEVAQYLPPHLRRDMLRWSAVHSPLPTSKLYALCEPDGHAEGELIVVGPQASLSRDLLRKNSSATSGSVRHTSAESTREEWDSPVSDAHLPAPLHTIVLLTVPLPLNTLLAFPPTLTHLALLSLPTPAPIHRLPRICPLLEVLDLSYNPWLSMDTGLRGFKMGAEVTLNRVEWDRWSRLKVLGLVGCVVDAELVVQINKGRWEDIAIIGVESINTG
;
A
#
# COMPACT_ATOMS: atom_id res chain seq x y z
N MET A 1 -13.99 25.59 69.46
CA MET A 1 -13.76 24.89 68.18
C MET A 1 -12.28 24.58 68.06
N PRO A 2 -11.86 23.31 68.05
CA PRO A 2 -10.44 22.92 67.98
C PRO A 2 -9.95 22.78 66.52
N PRO A 3 -8.64 22.93 66.27
CA PRO A 3 -8.07 22.88 64.93
C PRO A 3 -7.85 21.43 64.44
N LYS A 4 -8.12 21.18 63.15
CA LYS A 4 -7.86 19.91 62.46
C LYS A 4 -6.36 19.70 62.30
N GLY A 5 -5.87 18.56 62.79
CA GLY A 5 -4.48 18.13 62.66
C GLY A 5 -4.09 17.77 61.22
N ASN A 6 -2.88 18.14 60.86
CA ASN A 6 -2.24 17.84 59.58
C ASN A 6 -1.87 16.35 59.49
N ALA A 7 -2.48 15.63 58.57
CA ALA A 7 -2.08 14.27 58.21
C ALA A 7 -0.88 14.33 57.25
N THR A 8 0.22 13.69 57.64
CA THR A 8 1.42 13.51 56.80
C THR A 8 1.10 12.61 55.59
N PRO A 9 1.41 13.03 54.35
CA PRO A 9 1.18 12.21 53.16
C PRO A 9 2.17 11.03 53.09
N SER A 10 1.65 9.93 52.57
CA SER A 10 2.23 8.59 52.52
C SER A 10 3.56 8.47 51.77
N ASN A 11 4.66 8.24 52.50
CA ASN A 11 5.99 7.88 51.96
C ASN A 11 6.00 6.63 51.05
N SER A 12 5.00 5.74 51.14
CA SER A 12 4.96 4.49 50.36
C SER A 12 4.76 4.69 48.84
N ARG A 13 4.07 5.77 48.43
CA ARG A 13 3.86 6.08 47.00
C ARG A 13 5.14 6.62 46.33
N GLN A 14 6.00 7.25 47.12
CA GLN A 14 7.23 7.85 46.62
C GLN A 14 8.29 6.78 46.28
N VAL A 15 8.36 5.71 47.07
CA VAL A 15 9.25 4.56 46.81
C VAL A 15 8.83 3.81 45.54
N ASN A 16 7.52 3.58 45.32
CA ASN A 16 7.04 2.92 44.11
C ASN A 16 7.31 3.74 42.85
N ASN A 17 7.13 5.07 42.90
CA ASN A 17 7.50 5.93 41.78
C ASN A 17 9.02 5.92 41.52
N LEU A 18 9.84 5.88 42.58
CA LEU A 18 11.30 5.79 42.45
C LEU A 18 11.73 4.47 41.78
N LEU A 19 11.14 3.34 42.19
CA LEU A 19 11.42 2.03 41.59
C LEU A 19 10.95 1.92 40.13
N HIS A 20 9.80 2.52 39.80
CA HIS A 20 9.32 2.56 38.41
C HIS A 20 10.21 3.42 37.51
N THR A 21 10.78 4.49 38.06
CA THR A 21 11.69 5.39 37.35
C THR A 21 13.05 4.75 37.15
N LEU A 22 13.63 4.13 38.19
CA LEU A 22 14.90 3.41 38.12
C LEU A 22 14.85 2.24 37.14
N ARG A 23 13.78 1.43 37.16
CA ARG A 23 13.62 0.35 36.18
C ARG A 23 13.49 0.85 34.74
N GLY A 24 12.85 2.01 34.55
CA GLY A 24 12.73 2.63 33.22
C GLY A 24 14.05 3.21 32.73
N GLU A 25 14.88 3.72 33.63
CA GLU A 25 16.18 4.31 33.32
C GLU A 25 17.22 3.24 32.99
N ASP A 26 17.28 2.15 33.77
CA ASP A 26 18.14 0.99 33.48
C ASP A 26 17.82 0.38 32.11
N PHE A 27 16.54 0.30 31.74
CA PHE A 27 16.12 -0.20 30.43
C PHE A 27 16.58 0.71 29.28
N ARG A 28 16.49 2.04 29.45
CA ARG A 28 16.98 3.01 28.44
C ARG A 28 18.51 3.00 28.36
N HIS A 29 19.20 2.86 29.49
CA HIS A 29 20.65 2.79 29.54
C HIS A 29 21.16 1.51 28.87
N ALA A 30 20.49 0.36 29.10
CA ALA A 30 20.78 -0.89 28.41
C ALA A 30 20.54 -0.79 26.89
N GLN A 31 19.44 -0.16 26.45
CA GLN A 31 19.21 0.07 25.02
C GLN A 31 20.27 1.00 24.40
N ASN A 32 20.65 2.08 25.08
CA ASN A 32 21.68 3.01 24.57
C ASN A 32 23.07 2.36 24.51
N LEU A 33 23.43 1.51 25.49
CA LEU A 33 24.67 0.74 25.44
C LEU A 33 24.71 -0.22 24.24
N LEU A 34 23.55 -0.78 23.87
CA LEU A 34 23.41 -1.66 22.70
C LEU A 34 23.39 -0.93 21.35
N GLN A 35 23.24 0.41 21.33
CA GLN A 35 23.11 1.19 20.09
C GLN A 35 24.43 1.55 19.38
N SER A 36 25.60 1.10 19.83
CA SER A 36 26.86 1.57 19.24
C SER A 36 27.50 0.70 18.16
N ASN A 37 27.15 -0.58 17.91
CA ASN A 37 27.80 -1.25 16.76
C ASN A 37 27.24 -2.57 16.19
N LYS A 38 25.98 -2.95 16.40
CA LYS A 38 25.40 -4.06 15.63
C LYS A 38 23.94 -3.79 15.29
N ARG A 39 23.66 -3.64 13.99
CA ARG A 39 22.37 -4.06 13.41
C ARG A 39 22.15 -5.50 13.87
N THR A 40 21.36 -5.68 14.91
CA THR A 40 20.78 -6.99 15.22
C THR A 40 19.86 -7.32 14.06
N THR A 41 20.30 -8.28 13.25
CA THR A 41 19.40 -9.19 12.55
C THR A 41 18.27 -9.54 13.49
N ALA A 42 17.03 -9.37 13.05
CA ALA A 42 15.84 -9.68 13.83
C ALA A 42 16.02 -11.06 14.46
N TYR A 43 16.24 -11.10 15.78
CA TYR A 43 16.04 -12.31 16.54
C TYR A 43 14.56 -12.60 16.45
N THR A 44 14.23 -13.51 15.54
CA THR A 44 13.05 -14.34 15.61
C THR A 44 12.96 -14.87 17.03
N SER A 45 12.05 -14.27 17.81
CA SER A 45 11.59 -14.86 19.05
C SER A 45 11.02 -16.22 18.68
N HIS A 46 11.80 -17.27 18.96
CA HIS A 46 11.33 -18.64 19.04
C HIS A 46 10.31 -18.74 20.18
N THR A 47 9.08 -18.31 19.92
CA THR A 47 7.91 -18.99 20.46
C THR A 47 7.66 -20.17 19.56
N SER A 48 8.47 -21.22 19.72
CA SER A 48 8.11 -22.56 19.29
C SER A 48 6.82 -22.94 20.00
N PRO A 49 5.67 -23.10 19.32
CA PRO A 49 4.55 -23.79 19.93
C PRO A 49 5.03 -25.21 20.25
N THR A 50 5.00 -25.58 21.52
CA THR A 50 5.13 -26.96 21.97
C THR A 50 3.96 -27.76 21.43
N LEU A 51 4.10 -28.26 20.20
CA LEU A 51 3.60 -29.51 19.62
C LEU A 51 3.54 -29.37 18.09
N PRO A 52 4.23 -30.23 17.32
CA PRO A 52 4.06 -30.32 15.87
C PRO A 52 2.58 -30.60 15.55
N PHE A 53 1.99 -29.83 14.62
CA PHE A 53 0.60 -29.99 14.20
C PHE A 53 0.30 -31.43 13.73
N ASP A 54 1.32 -32.09 13.20
CA ASP A 54 1.30 -33.46 12.69
C ASP A 54 0.97 -34.47 13.79
N GLN A 55 1.28 -34.20 15.07
CA GLN A 55 0.98 -35.10 16.19
C GLN A 55 -0.44 -34.99 16.74
N ILE A 56 -1.18 -33.94 16.38
CA ILE A 56 -2.55 -33.73 16.88
C ILE A 56 -3.57 -34.47 15.99
N TYR A 57 -3.22 -34.76 14.73
CA TYR A 57 -4.14 -35.33 13.73
C TYR A 57 -3.66 -36.62 13.05
N LEU A 58 -2.52 -37.20 13.47
CA LEU A 58 -2.09 -38.53 12.99
C LEU A 58 -2.65 -39.64 13.89
N ASP A 59 -3.93 -39.99 13.69
CA ASP A 59 -4.39 -41.40 13.67
C ASP A 59 -5.88 -41.48 13.25
N GLU A 60 -6.16 -41.20 11.98
CA GLU A 60 -7.22 -41.94 11.28
C GLU A 60 -6.54 -42.79 10.20
N VAL A 61 -6.01 -43.91 10.66
CA VAL A 61 -5.71 -45.06 9.80
C VAL A 61 -6.97 -45.35 8.98
N ILE A 62 -6.83 -45.21 7.66
CA ILE A 62 -7.80 -45.64 6.67
C ILE A 62 -7.98 -47.16 6.83
N GLN A 63 -8.90 -47.58 7.70
CA GLN A 63 -9.49 -48.90 7.64
C GLN A 63 -10.68 -48.86 6.68
N PRO A 64 -10.75 -49.73 5.66
CA PRO A 64 -11.95 -49.89 4.86
C PRO A 64 -13.05 -50.51 5.74
N ARG A 65 -13.91 -49.66 6.29
CA ARG A 65 -15.08 -50.08 7.06
C ARG A 65 -16.17 -50.55 6.10
N PRO A 66 -16.79 -51.74 6.33
CA PRO A 66 -17.88 -52.23 5.50
C PRO A 66 -19.09 -51.30 5.58
N THR A 67 -19.73 -51.09 4.43
CA THR A 67 -20.97 -50.35 4.22
C THR A 67 -22.00 -50.61 5.32
N GLN A 68 -22.16 -49.65 6.24
CA GLN A 68 -23.30 -49.57 7.15
C GLN A 68 -24.40 -48.67 6.54
N PRO A 69 -25.67 -48.98 6.78
CA PRO A 69 -26.80 -48.23 6.24
C PRO A 69 -26.90 -46.84 6.89
N ARG A 70 -27.23 -45.86 6.05
CA ARG A 70 -27.45 -44.44 6.34
C ARG A 70 -28.25 -44.23 7.64
N GLY A 71 -27.56 -43.85 8.71
CA GLY A 71 -28.15 -43.20 9.86
C GLY A 71 -28.49 -41.75 9.52
N THR A 72 -29.69 -41.32 9.91
CA THR A 72 -30.24 -39.99 9.67
C THR A 72 -29.35 -38.89 10.26
N THR A 73 -28.65 -38.15 9.41
CA THR A 73 -28.00 -36.88 9.76
C THR A 73 -29.07 -35.92 10.26
N ARG A 74 -29.00 -35.58 11.56
CA ARG A 74 -29.84 -34.52 12.14
C ARG A 74 -29.45 -33.19 11.47
N PRO A 75 -30.42 -32.38 11.01
CA PRO A 75 -30.11 -31.07 10.42
C PRO A 75 -29.49 -30.16 11.48
N VAL A 76 -28.38 -29.51 11.12
CA VAL A 76 -27.73 -28.49 11.95
C VAL A 76 -28.68 -27.29 12.02
N LEU A 77 -29.30 -27.10 13.19
CA LEU A 77 -30.14 -25.93 13.47
C LEU A 77 -29.23 -24.74 13.78
N LEU A 78 -29.20 -23.76 12.88
CA LEU A 78 -28.64 -22.43 13.13
C LEU A 78 -29.62 -21.65 14.01
N GLY A 79 -29.16 -21.15 15.16
CA GLY A 79 -29.97 -20.29 16.01
C GLY A 79 -30.31 -18.96 15.32
N PRO A 80 -31.28 -18.18 15.84
CA PRO A 80 -31.78 -16.94 15.21
C PRO A 80 -30.74 -15.82 15.04
N GLN A 81 -29.52 -15.97 15.56
CA GLN A 81 -28.40 -15.04 15.36
C GLN A 81 -27.26 -15.62 14.50
N GLY A 82 -27.43 -16.78 13.86
CA GLY A 82 -26.44 -17.36 12.95
C GLY A 82 -25.24 -18.06 13.61
N PHE A 83 -25.28 -18.27 14.93
CA PHE A 83 -24.23 -19.01 15.65
C PHE A 83 -24.55 -20.51 15.70
N LEU A 84 -23.54 -21.34 15.46
CA LEU A 84 -23.60 -22.80 15.66
C LEU A 84 -23.74 -23.10 17.15
N GLU A 85 -24.92 -23.54 17.57
CA GLU A 85 -25.29 -23.73 18.98
C GLU A 85 -24.60 -24.94 19.66
N TYR A 86 -23.81 -25.72 18.92
CA TYR A 86 -23.36 -27.05 19.36
C TYR A 86 -22.10 -27.10 20.24
N ALA A 87 -21.36 -26.01 20.45
CA ALA A 87 -20.13 -26.08 21.26
C ALA A 87 -20.33 -25.86 22.77
N TYR A 88 -21.43 -25.26 23.21
CA TYR A 88 -21.67 -24.98 24.63
C TYR A 88 -23.16 -25.09 24.99
N PRO A 89 -23.65 -26.28 25.40
CA PRO A 89 -25.04 -26.46 25.81
C PRO A 89 -25.43 -25.72 27.11
N ARG A 90 -24.56 -24.85 27.65
CA ARG A 90 -24.75 -24.12 28.93
C ARG A 90 -24.35 -22.64 28.86
N GLY A 91 -24.67 -21.95 27.77
CA GLY A 91 -24.63 -20.49 27.70
C GLY A 91 -23.29 -19.88 27.28
N LEU A 92 -23.21 -18.54 27.38
CA LEU A 92 -22.02 -17.74 27.04
C LEU A 92 -20.78 -18.32 27.72
N VAL A 93 -19.72 -18.58 26.94
CA VAL A 93 -18.45 -19.07 27.47
C VAL A 93 -17.99 -18.13 28.58
N PRO A 94 -17.83 -18.60 29.83
CA PRO A 94 -17.34 -17.77 30.91
C PRO A 94 -15.89 -17.39 30.62
N GLY A 95 -15.67 -16.12 30.29
CA GLY A 95 -14.35 -15.57 30.03
C GLY A 95 -14.44 -14.17 29.42
N PRO A 96 -13.38 -13.36 29.54
CA PRO A 96 -13.29 -12.15 28.73
C PRO A 96 -13.36 -12.55 27.25
N PRO A 97 -14.04 -11.77 26.39
CA PRO A 97 -14.03 -12.04 24.95
C PRO A 97 -12.58 -12.14 24.46
N PRO A 98 -12.29 -13.00 23.48
CA PRO A 98 -10.94 -13.12 22.95
C PRO A 98 -10.44 -11.74 22.50
N PRO A 99 -9.13 -11.45 22.65
CA PRO A 99 -8.54 -10.20 22.21
C PRO A 99 -8.96 -9.89 20.78
N LYS A 100 -9.19 -8.61 20.44
CA LYS A 100 -9.59 -8.22 19.09
C LYS A 100 -8.58 -8.67 18.01
N SER A 101 -7.32 -8.89 18.39
CA SER A 101 -6.27 -9.43 17.51
C SER A 101 -6.41 -10.93 17.19
N TRP A 102 -7.26 -11.67 17.89
CA TRP A 102 -7.50 -13.11 17.72
C TRP A 102 -8.81 -13.43 17.03
N ARG A 103 -9.69 -12.43 16.88
CA ARG A 103 -10.78 -12.56 15.93
C ARG A 103 -10.10 -12.44 14.58
N ASP A 104 -9.98 -13.57 13.88
CA ASP A 104 -9.69 -13.56 12.45
C ASP A 104 -10.51 -12.42 11.88
N SER A 105 -9.85 -11.49 11.20
CA SER A 105 -10.47 -10.39 10.50
C SER A 105 -11.27 -10.96 9.31
N THR A 106 -12.29 -11.76 9.62
CA THR A 106 -13.30 -12.32 8.71
C THR A 106 -14.22 -11.23 8.17
N GLY A 107 -13.96 -9.96 8.46
CA GLY A 107 -14.37 -8.84 7.61
C GLY A 107 -13.76 -8.89 6.20
N ARG A 108 -12.94 -9.91 5.89
CA ARG A 108 -12.38 -10.24 4.57
C ARG A 108 -13.40 -10.33 3.44
N GLU A 109 -14.67 -10.65 3.73
CA GLU A 109 -15.73 -10.67 2.69
C GLU A 109 -15.85 -9.33 1.96
N LYS A 110 -15.54 -8.20 2.61
CA LYS A 110 -15.59 -6.89 1.95
C LYS A 110 -14.36 -6.55 1.12
N ASP A 111 -13.24 -7.21 1.39
CA ASP A 111 -11.99 -7.02 0.65
C ASP A 111 -11.96 -7.90 -0.62
N GLU A 112 -12.67 -9.04 -0.63
CA GLU A 112 -12.80 -9.88 -1.84
C GLU A 112 -13.42 -9.12 -3.02
N ASP A 113 -14.36 -8.20 -2.76
CA ASP A 113 -14.94 -7.37 -3.81
C ASP A 113 -13.93 -6.41 -4.46
N ILE A 114 -12.81 -6.08 -3.80
CA ILE A 114 -11.76 -5.19 -4.35
C ILE A 114 -10.79 -5.98 -5.23
N ASP A 115 -10.64 -7.28 -4.98
CA ASP A 115 -9.73 -8.14 -5.72
C ASP A 115 -10.28 -8.60 -7.08
N GLU A 116 -11.50 -8.18 -7.43
CA GLU A 116 -12.05 -8.42 -8.76
C GLU A 116 -11.32 -7.55 -9.82
N PRO A 117 -10.76 -8.15 -10.89
CA PRO A 117 -10.05 -7.42 -11.95
C PRO A 117 -10.88 -6.30 -12.58
N ALA A 118 -12.19 -6.52 -12.76
CA ALA A 118 -13.10 -5.53 -13.33
C ALA A 118 -13.17 -4.26 -12.47
N ARG A 119 -13.21 -4.42 -11.15
CA ARG A 119 -13.22 -3.29 -10.23
C ARG A 119 -11.89 -2.57 -10.21
N ARG A 120 -10.76 -3.30 -10.20
CA ARG A 120 -9.43 -2.67 -10.31
C ARG A 120 -9.28 -1.90 -11.61
N ALA A 121 -9.74 -2.45 -12.74
CA ALA A 121 -9.76 -1.75 -14.02
C ALA A 121 -10.55 -0.44 -13.93
N GLN A 122 -11.73 -0.47 -13.30
CA GLN A 122 -12.53 0.73 -13.06
C GLN A 122 -11.78 1.75 -12.18
N MET A 123 -11.12 1.30 -11.11
CA MET A 123 -10.35 2.18 -10.22
C MET A 123 -9.15 2.83 -10.91
N PHE A 124 -8.50 2.12 -11.84
CA PHE A 124 -7.37 2.66 -12.61
C PHE A 124 -7.78 3.45 -13.86
N SER A 125 -9.05 3.36 -14.28
CA SER A 125 -9.53 3.96 -15.54
C SER A 125 -9.16 5.44 -15.68
N LEU A 126 -9.32 6.21 -14.60
CA LEU A 126 -9.01 7.63 -14.57
C LEU A 126 -7.52 7.86 -14.83
N ILE A 127 -6.66 7.34 -13.96
CA ILE A 127 -5.22 7.60 -14.02
C ILE A 127 -4.60 7.05 -15.32
N PHE A 128 -5.04 5.87 -15.79
CA PHE A 128 -4.54 5.28 -17.04
C PHE A 128 -4.93 6.09 -18.28
N SER A 129 -6.09 6.78 -18.27
CA SER A 129 -6.46 7.68 -19.37
C SER A 129 -5.50 8.86 -19.53
N TYR A 130 -4.92 9.36 -18.43
CA TYR A 130 -3.98 10.48 -18.45
C TYR A 130 -2.54 10.05 -18.71
N ILE A 131 -2.13 8.89 -18.17
CA ILE A 131 -0.79 8.36 -18.42
C ILE A 131 -0.63 8.01 -19.91
N THR A 132 -1.62 7.35 -20.52
CA THR A 132 -1.55 6.89 -21.92
C THR A 132 -1.52 8.06 -22.91
N ARG A 133 -2.18 9.19 -22.59
CA ARG A 133 -2.24 10.37 -23.46
C ARG A 133 -0.88 11.03 -23.70
N ARG A 134 0.09 10.79 -22.81
CA ARG A 134 1.42 11.39 -22.88
C ARG A 134 2.31 10.75 -23.95
N ASP A 135 1.99 9.53 -24.38
CA ASP A 135 2.73 8.87 -25.45
C ASP A 135 2.11 9.23 -26.82
N PRO A 136 2.69 10.19 -27.57
CA PRO A 136 2.15 10.58 -28.87
C PRO A 136 2.17 9.44 -29.89
N GLN A 137 2.96 8.38 -29.67
CA GLN A 137 2.96 7.20 -30.55
C GLN A 137 1.82 6.22 -30.23
N ALA A 138 1.25 6.25 -29.02
CA ALA A 138 0.11 5.42 -28.63
C ALA A 138 -1.24 5.92 -29.17
N GLY A 139 -1.27 7.06 -29.87
CA GLY A 139 -2.49 7.80 -30.26
C GLY A 139 -3.44 7.11 -31.23
N ILE A 140 -3.17 5.90 -31.70
CA ILE A 140 -4.05 5.14 -32.63
C ILE A 140 -4.77 3.98 -31.92
N GLU A 141 -4.30 3.55 -30.74
CA GLU A 141 -4.84 2.37 -30.02
C GLU A 141 -5.68 2.74 -28.79
N GLY A 142 -6.18 3.97 -28.69
CA GLY A 142 -7.00 4.45 -27.56
C GLY A 142 -8.38 3.82 -27.40
N ARG A 143 -8.69 2.75 -28.15
CA ARG A 143 -9.81 1.86 -27.83
C ARG A 143 -9.22 0.76 -26.98
N GLU A 144 -9.77 0.56 -25.78
CA GLU A 144 -9.54 -0.61 -24.94
C GLU A 144 -9.61 -1.87 -25.81
N THR A 145 -8.46 -2.32 -26.32
CA THR A 145 -8.40 -3.52 -27.11
C THR A 145 -8.72 -4.61 -26.11
N THR A 146 -9.87 -5.25 -26.31
CA THR A 146 -10.38 -6.31 -25.43
C THR A 146 -9.39 -7.47 -25.32
N PHE A 147 -8.41 -7.52 -26.22
CA PHE A 147 -7.39 -8.53 -26.29
C PHE A 147 -6.02 -7.96 -25.92
N PRO A 148 -5.27 -8.65 -25.03
CA PRO A 148 -3.89 -8.30 -24.74
C PRO A 148 -3.02 -8.48 -25.99
N SER A 149 -1.97 -7.67 -26.12
CA SER A 149 -0.98 -7.85 -27.19
C SER A 149 -0.27 -9.20 -27.07
N LEU A 150 0.26 -9.72 -28.18
CA LEU A 150 1.03 -10.97 -28.15
C LEU A 150 2.20 -10.90 -27.16
N ALA A 151 2.90 -9.76 -27.11
CA ALA A 151 3.98 -9.55 -26.15
C ALA A 151 3.50 -9.72 -24.71
N LEU A 152 2.33 -9.18 -24.38
CA LEU A 152 1.74 -9.29 -23.04
C LEU A 152 1.32 -10.72 -22.71
N LEU A 153 0.75 -11.46 -23.67
CA LEU A 153 0.46 -12.89 -23.51
C LEU A 153 1.74 -13.70 -23.25
N CYS A 154 2.83 -13.43 -23.98
CA CYS A 154 4.12 -14.09 -23.74
C CYS A 154 4.65 -13.76 -22.33
N LEU A 155 4.55 -12.50 -21.89
CA LEU A 155 4.96 -12.09 -20.54
C LEU A 155 4.14 -12.76 -19.44
N GLN A 156 2.83 -12.97 -19.65
CA GLN A 156 1.98 -13.74 -18.73
C GLN A 156 2.43 -15.19 -18.61
N VAL A 157 2.81 -15.81 -19.73
CA VAL A 157 3.36 -17.18 -19.70
C VAL A 157 4.67 -17.19 -18.92
N LEU A 158 5.57 -16.22 -19.12
CA LEU A 158 6.80 -16.11 -18.34
C LEU A 158 6.50 -15.96 -16.84
N LEU A 159 5.58 -15.08 -16.45
CA LEU A 159 5.20 -14.90 -15.05
C LEU A 159 4.64 -16.17 -14.38
N SER A 160 3.98 -17.04 -15.15
CA SER A 160 3.44 -18.31 -14.64
C SER A 160 4.47 -19.44 -14.60
N VAL A 161 5.45 -19.44 -15.52
CA VAL A 161 6.55 -20.42 -15.55
C VAL A 161 7.58 -20.16 -14.45
N PHE A 162 7.77 -18.89 -14.06
CA PHE A 162 8.71 -18.47 -13.02
C PHE A 162 7.95 -18.14 -11.72
N PRO A 163 7.67 -19.12 -10.84
CA PRO A 163 6.96 -18.88 -9.59
C PRO A 163 7.78 -18.01 -8.62
N ASP A 164 7.12 -17.58 -7.55
CA ASP A 164 7.73 -16.77 -6.48
C ASP A 164 8.64 -17.64 -5.60
N SER A 165 9.71 -18.20 -6.17
CA SER A 165 10.78 -18.76 -5.35
C SER A 165 11.72 -17.64 -4.90
N ASP A 166 12.15 -17.71 -3.63
CA ASP A 166 13.11 -16.76 -3.04
C ASP A 166 14.49 -16.82 -3.71
N ASP A 167 14.73 -17.80 -4.58
CA ASP A 167 16.01 -18.06 -5.26
C ASP A 167 16.29 -17.11 -6.46
N GLY A 168 15.61 -15.96 -6.54
CA GLY A 168 15.91 -14.93 -7.53
C GLY A 168 15.52 -15.25 -8.98
N GLY A 169 14.88 -16.41 -9.24
CA GLY A 169 14.63 -16.92 -10.60
C GLY A 169 13.99 -15.91 -11.56
N PHE A 170 12.91 -15.23 -11.16
CA PHE A 170 12.27 -14.26 -12.05
C PHE A 170 13.14 -13.01 -12.32
N ALA A 171 13.85 -12.52 -11.30
CA ALA A 171 14.66 -11.31 -11.43
C ALA A 171 15.88 -11.56 -12.32
N GLU A 172 16.57 -12.67 -12.09
CA GLU A 172 17.80 -13.03 -12.79
C GLU A 172 17.52 -13.62 -14.18
N GLU A 173 16.48 -14.43 -14.36
CA GLU A 173 16.27 -15.12 -15.65
C GLU A 173 15.41 -14.32 -16.63
N VAL A 174 14.54 -13.42 -16.15
CA VAL A 174 13.58 -12.70 -17.00
C VAL A 174 13.74 -11.19 -16.90
N ALA A 175 13.63 -10.61 -15.70
CA ALA A 175 13.47 -9.17 -15.55
C ALA A 175 14.64 -8.36 -16.14
N GLN A 176 15.89 -8.83 -15.99
CA GLN A 176 17.05 -8.15 -16.55
C GLN A 176 17.07 -8.07 -18.08
N TYR A 177 16.43 -9.02 -18.76
CA TYR A 177 16.37 -9.08 -20.23
C TYR A 177 15.16 -8.35 -20.81
N LEU A 178 14.19 -7.97 -19.97
CA LEU A 178 13.02 -7.23 -20.42
C LEU A 178 13.40 -5.77 -20.70
N PRO A 179 13.07 -5.22 -21.88
CA PRO A 179 13.12 -3.78 -22.13
C PRO A 179 12.22 -3.00 -21.15
N PRO A 180 12.58 -1.75 -20.79
CA PRO A 180 11.82 -0.95 -19.81
C PRO A 180 10.33 -0.81 -20.14
N HIS A 181 9.99 -0.60 -21.42
CA HIS A 181 8.59 -0.47 -21.85
C HIS A 181 7.78 -1.76 -21.64
N LEU A 182 8.38 -2.94 -21.87
CA LEU A 182 7.70 -4.21 -21.59
C LEU A 182 7.51 -4.45 -20.09
N ARG A 183 8.47 -4.02 -19.25
CA ARG A 183 8.30 -4.07 -17.79
C ARG A 183 7.15 -3.18 -17.34
N ARG A 184 7.05 -1.97 -17.90
CA ARG A 184 5.95 -1.02 -17.65
C ARG A 184 4.60 -1.60 -18.06
N ASP A 185 4.51 -2.18 -19.25
CA ASP A 185 3.27 -2.76 -19.76
C ASP A 185 2.84 -3.97 -18.91
N MET A 186 3.80 -4.81 -18.49
CA MET A 186 3.54 -5.91 -17.56
C MET A 186 3.10 -5.43 -16.18
N LEU A 187 3.70 -4.35 -15.67
CA LEU A 187 3.34 -3.71 -14.41
C LEU A 187 1.90 -3.19 -14.44
N ARG A 188 1.49 -2.50 -15.51
CA ARG A 188 0.12 -2.02 -15.69
C ARG A 188 -0.89 -3.15 -15.80
N TRP A 189 -0.60 -4.17 -16.61
CA TRP A 189 -1.51 -5.30 -16.78
C TRP A 189 -1.68 -6.10 -15.49
N SER A 190 -0.57 -6.42 -14.82
CA SER A 190 -0.61 -7.18 -13.57
C SER A 190 -1.34 -6.41 -12.46
N ALA A 191 -1.17 -5.10 -12.36
CA ALA A 191 -1.93 -4.27 -11.41
C ALA A 191 -3.46 -4.45 -11.54
N VAL A 192 -3.96 -4.60 -12.76
CA VAL A 192 -5.40 -4.83 -13.02
C VAL A 192 -5.78 -6.29 -12.82
N HIS A 193 -5.06 -7.23 -13.42
CA HIS A 193 -5.53 -8.62 -13.55
C HIS A 193 -5.04 -9.54 -12.44
N SER A 194 -3.78 -9.41 -12.03
CA SER A 194 -3.15 -10.27 -11.02
C SER A 194 -1.99 -9.50 -10.37
N PRO A 195 -2.27 -8.74 -9.31
CA PRO A 195 -1.28 -7.92 -8.62
C PRO A 195 -0.03 -8.72 -8.27
N LEU A 196 1.14 -8.19 -8.63
CA LEU A 196 2.40 -8.88 -8.38
C LEU A 196 2.75 -8.89 -6.89
N PRO A 197 3.36 -9.99 -6.40
CA PRO A 197 3.99 -9.98 -5.09
C PRO A 197 5.15 -8.98 -5.06
N THR A 198 5.48 -8.49 -3.88
CA THR A 198 6.46 -7.41 -3.70
C THR A 198 7.85 -7.76 -4.25
N SER A 199 8.26 -9.04 -4.22
CA SER A 199 9.53 -9.52 -4.81
C SER A 199 9.57 -9.32 -6.32
N LYS A 200 8.56 -9.83 -7.05
CA LYS A 200 8.45 -9.67 -8.52
C LYS A 200 8.25 -8.21 -8.94
N LEU A 201 7.44 -7.46 -8.19
CA LEU A 201 7.25 -6.04 -8.42
C LEU A 201 8.60 -5.30 -8.42
N TYR A 202 9.43 -5.54 -7.42
CA TYR A 202 10.73 -4.89 -7.29
C TYR A 202 11.74 -5.40 -8.32
N ALA A 203 11.72 -6.69 -8.66
CA ALA A 203 12.54 -7.23 -9.74
C ALA A 203 12.30 -6.51 -11.09
N LEU A 204 11.04 -6.15 -11.40
CA LEU A 204 10.72 -5.38 -12.61
C LEU A 204 11.17 -3.93 -12.55
N CYS A 205 11.20 -3.37 -11.35
CA CYS A 205 11.54 -1.99 -11.12
C CYS A 205 13.07 -1.78 -11.03
N GLU A 206 13.88 -2.82 -10.90
CA GLU A 206 15.33 -2.70 -10.81
C GLU A 206 16.01 -2.35 -12.15
N PRO A 207 17.09 -1.54 -12.13
CA PRO A 207 17.77 -1.01 -10.94
C PRO A 207 17.17 0.27 -10.36
N ASP A 208 16.32 1.00 -11.09
CA ASP A 208 15.96 2.39 -10.77
C ASP A 208 14.84 2.54 -9.72
N GLY A 209 14.17 1.44 -9.38
CA GLY A 209 13.02 1.42 -8.49
C GLY A 209 11.70 1.76 -9.18
N HIS A 210 11.67 1.80 -10.51
CA HIS A 210 10.48 1.99 -11.33
C HIS A 210 10.65 1.42 -12.74
N ALA A 211 9.54 1.17 -13.45
CA ALA A 211 9.56 0.80 -14.85
C ALA A 211 9.23 2.02 -15.72
N GLU A 212 10.22 2.56 -16.43
CA GLU A 212 10.06 3.70 -17.35
C GLU A 212 9.37 4.93 -16.71
N GLY A 213 9.77 5.28 -15.50
CA GLY A 213 9.20 6.40 -14.75
C GLY A 213 7.85 6.10 -14.07
N GLU A 214 7.39 4.85 -14.06
CA GLU A 214 6.15 4.41 -13.42
C GLU A 214 6.36 3.38 -12.31
N LEU A 215 5.61 3.55 -11.22
CA LEU A 215 5.53 2.59 -10.13
C LEU A 215 4.07 2.39 -9.72
N ILE A 216 3.59 1.14 -9.82
CA ILE A 216 2.21 0.76 -9.48
C ILE A 216 2.28 -0.31 -8.40
N VAL A 217 1.74 -0.01 -7.22
CA VAL A 217 1.73 -0.93 -6.07
C VAL A 217 0.28 -1.22 -5.71
N VAL A 218 -0.07 -2.50 -5.64
CA VAL A 218 -1.45 -2.94 -5.44
C VAL A 218 -1.51 -3.97 -4.30
N GLY A 219 -2.45 -3.74 -3.39
CA GLY A 219 -2.84 -4.71 -2.37
C GLY A 219 -2.48 -4.29 -0.93
N PRO A 220 -3.22 -4.82 0.07
CA PRO A 220 -3.06 -4.44 1.48
C PRO A 220 -1.76 -4.92 2.12
N GLN A 221 -1.19 -6.01 1.60
CA GLN A 221 0.09 -6.57 2.08
C GLN A 221 1.29 -6.02 1.32
N ALA A 222 1.06 -5.30 0.22
CA ALA A 222 2.14 -4.65 -0.51
C ALA A 222 2.68 -3.49 0.36
N SER A 223 3.99 -3.34 0.36
CA SER A 223 4.65 -2.23 1.04
C SER A 223 5.50 -1.47 0.04
N LEU A 224 5.43 -0.13 0.08
CA LEU A 224 6.28 0.73 -0.74
C LEU A 224 7.57 1.03 0.03
N SER A 225 8.68 0.48 -0.46
CA SER A 225 10.00 0.71 0.13
C SER A 225 10.45 2.15 -0.11
N ARG A 226 10.84 2.81 0.98
CA ARG A 226 11.38 4.18 0.94
C ARG A 226 12.68 4.27 0.13
N ASP A 227 13.44 3.18 0.09
CA ASP A 227 14.77 3.18 -0.51
C ASP A 227 14.68 3.25 -2.05
N LEU A 228 13.62 2.70 -2.64
CA LEU A 228 13.33 2.79 -4.07
C LEU A 228 13.04 4.22 -4.51
N LEU A 229 12.37 5.01 -3.66
CA LEU A 229 12.05 6.41 -3.95
C LEU A 229 13.28 7.34 -3.87
N ARG A 230 14.33 6.93 -3.16
CA ARG A 230 15.53 7.75 -2.91
C ARG A 230 16.67 7.50 -3.89
N LYS A 231 16.68 6.34 -4.55
CA LYS A 231 17.85 5.80 -5.28
C LYS A 231 18.36 6.74 -6.39
N ASN A 232 17.50 7.61 -6.93
CA ASN A 232 17.87 8.57 -8.00
C ASN A 232 18.79 9.72 -7.54
N SER A 233 19.06 9.87 -6.24
CA SER A 233 19.91 10.96 -5.73
C SER A 233 21.36 10.57 -5.42
N SER A 234 21.66 9.28 -5.29
CA SER A 234 22.99 8.82 -4.82
C SER A 234 23.85 8.17 -5.91
N ALA A 235 23.29 7.82 -7.07
CA ALA A 235 24.01 7.14 -8.14
C ALA A 235 25.11 8.02 -8.80
N THR A 236 25.08 9.34 -8.60
CA THR A 236 26.06 10.27 -9.19
C THR A 236 27.35 10.44 -8.36
N SER A 237 27.52 9.75 -7.22
CA SER A 237 28.68 9.99 -6.33
C SER A 237 29.49 8.75 -5.94
N GLY A 238 29.25 7.58 -6.53
CA GLY A 238 29.77 6.31 -6.02
C GLY A 238 30.65 5.52 -6.98
N SER A 239 31.91 5.93 -7.12
CA SER A 239 33.07 5.03 -7.28
C SER A 239 32.97 3.98 -8.40
N VAL A 240 33.12 4.42 -9.64
CA VAL A 240 33.72 3.53 -10.64
C VAL A 240 35.15 3.24 -10.18
N ARG A 241 35.35 2.08 -9.57
CA ARG A 241 36.68 1.45 -9.47
C ARG A 241 37.07 1.06 -10.91
N HIS A 242 37.45 2.06 -11.70
CA HIS A 242 38.15 1.83 -12.95
C HIS A 242 39.51 1.26 -12.58
N THR A 243 39.62 -0.06 -12.74
CA THR A 243 40.87 -0.69 -13.16
C THR A 243 41.41 0.09 -14.34
N SER A 244 42.49 0.81 -14.08
CA SER A 244 43.27 1.59 -15.02
C SER A 244 43.78 0.69 -16.15
N ALA A 245 43.23 0.83 -17.35
CA ALA A 245 43.88 0.43 -18.58
C ALA A 245 43.38 1.32 -19.74
N GLU A 246 44.31 2.17 -20.17
CA GLU A 246 44.47 2.77 -21.49
C GLU A 246 43.41 3.73 -22.04
N SER A 247 43.85 4.98 -22.05
CA SER A 247 43.36 6.14 -22.77
C SER A 247 43.09 5.88 -24.27
N THR A 248 41.82 5.79 -24.63
CA THR A 248 41.35 6.09 -26.00
C THR A 248 40.52 7.36 -25.99
N ARG A 249 41.13 8.39 -26.60
CA ARG A 249 40.56 9.62 -27.19
C ARG A 249 39.12 9.99 -26.82
N GLU A 250 39.06 11.05 -26.04
CA GLU A 250 37.99 12.04 -25.94
C GLU A 250 37.32 12.37 -27.29
N GLU A 251 36.16 11.75 -27.54
CA GLU A 251 35.23 12.07 -28.63
C GLU A 251 34.08 12.91 -28.05
N TRP A 252 34.31 14.22 -27.90
CA TRP A 252 33.40 15.19 -27.26
C TRP A 252 32.16 15.57 -28.10
N ASP A 253 32.00 15.03 -29.31
CA ASP A 253 30.92 15.42 -30.26
C ASP A 253 29.93 14.30 -30.59
N SER A 254 29.97 13.17 -29.90
CA SER A 254 28.97 12.12 -30.07
C SER A 254 27.73 12.42 -29.20
N PRO A 255 26.55 12.76 -29.75
CA PRO A 255 25.28 12.93 -29.00
C PRO A 255 24.77 11.63 -28.34
N VAL A 256 25.64 10.63 -28.24
CA VAL A 256 25.41 9.29 -27.67
C VAL A 256 25.63 9.30 -26.15
N SER A 257 26.24 10.34 -25.57
CA SER A 257 26.55 10.34 -24.13
C SER A 257 25.35 10.62 -23.21
N ASP A 258 24.23 11.11 -23.73
CA ASP A 258 22.97 11.25 -22.98
C ASP A 258 22.11 9.97 -23.01
N ALA A 259 22.52 8.94 -23.75
CA ALA A 259 21.68 7.79 -24.07
C ALA A 259 21.30 6.90 -22.87
N HIS A 260 21.88 7.08 -21.68
CA HIS A 260 21.76 6.12 -20.57
C HIS A 260 21.33 6.74 -19.23
N LEU A 261 20.88 8.00 -19.19
CA LEU A 261 20.29 8.53 -17.96
C LEU A 261 18.93 7.84 -17.74
N PRO A 262 18.73 7.17 -16.58
CA PRO A 262 17.45 6.53 -16.30
C PRO A 262 16.35 7.59 -16.25
N ALA A 263 15.20 7.29 -16.86
CA ALA A 263 14.05 8.19 -16.87
C ALA A 263 13.61 8.48 -15.42
N PRO A 264 13.35 9.73 -15.02
CA PRO A 264 12.94 10.03 -13.66
C PRO A 264 11.55 9.46 -13.35
N LEU A 265 11.33 9.04 -12.10
CA LEU A 265 10.02 8.63 -11.60
C LEU A 265 9.02 9.80 -11.70
N HIS A 266 8.00 9.66 -12.53
CA HIS A 266 6.98 10.67 -12.77
C HIS A 266 5.56 10.23 -12.41
N THR A 267 5.32 8.92 -12.28
CA THR A 267 4.01 8.34 -11.97
C THR A 267 4.11 7.37 -10.80
N ILE A 268 3.31 7.61 -9.76
CA ILE A 268 3.09 6.64 -8.67
C ILE A 268 1.60 6.34 -8.57
N VAL A 269 1.25 5.06 -8.52
CA VAL A 269 -0.12 4.58 -8.33
C VAL A 269 -0.12 3.60 -7.17
N LEU A 270 -0.91 3.87 -6.14
CA LEU A 270 -1.05 3.04 -4.95
C LEU A 270 -2.52 2.64 -4.82
N LEU A 271 -2.83 1.35 -4.83
CA LEU A 271 -4.18 0.82 -4.66
C LEU A 271 -4.26 -0.08 -3.43
N THR A 272 -5.06 0.31 -2.44
CA THR A 272 -5.28 -0.45 -1.20
C THR A 272 -3.98 -0.66 -0.39
N VAL A 273 -2.96 0.16 -0.62
CA VAL A 273 -1.64 0.04 0.03
C VAL A 273 -1.61 0.91 1.29
N PRO A 274 -1.15 0.42 2.45
CA PRO A 274 -0.88 1.27 3.59
C PRO A 274 0.23 2.27 3.25
N LEU A 275 -0.03 3.56 3.44
CA LEU A 275 0.93 4.62 3.13
C LEU A 275 1.44 5.32 4.40
N PRO A 276 2.57 4.89 4.98
CA PRO A 276 3.20 5.59 6.08
C PRO A 276 3.58 7.02 5.68
N LEU A 277 3.41 7.97 6.61
CA LEU A 277 3.80 9.37 6.39
C LEU A 277 5.26 9.51 5.93
N ASN A 278 6.17 8.69 6.47
CA ASN A 278 7.60 8.73 6.10
C ASN A 278 7.86 8.36 4.64
N THR A 279 7.01 7.51 4.06
CA THR A 279 7.08 7.11 2.65
C THR A 279 6.52 8.23 1.76
N LEU A 280 5.40 8.84 2.15
CA LEU A 280 4.85 10.01 1.44
C LEU A 280 5.84 11.19 1.41
N LEU A 281 6.55 11.44 2.51
CA LEU A 281 7.60 12.47 2.58
C LEU A 281 8.85 12.14 1.75
N ALA A 282 8.96 10.91 1.23
CA ALA A 282 10.04 10.49 0.36
C ALA A 282 9.67 10.48 -1.12
N PHE A 283 8.45 10.90 -1.48
CA PHE A 283 8.05 11.03 -2.88
C PHE A 283 8.97 12.00 -3.62
N PRO A 284 9.43 11.66 -4.85
CA PRO A 284 10.32 12.53 -5.59
C PRO A 284 9.57 13.77 -6.11
N PRO A 285 10.24 14.94 -6.17
CA PRO A 285 9.62 16.16 -6.67
C PRO A 285 9.31 16.12 -8.18
N THR A 286 9.82 15.12 -8.90
CA THR A 286 9.58 14.86 -10.32
C THR A 286 8.21 14.24 -10.62
N LEU A 287 7.43 13.89 -9.59
CA LEU A 287 6.09 13.33 -9.79
C LEU A 287 5.16 14.32 -10.47
N THR A 288 4.54 13.85 -11.54
CA THR A 288 3.50 14.55 -12.31
C THR A 288 2.15 13.87 -12.18
N HIS A 289 2.13 12.55 -11.92
CA HIS A 289 0.92 11.76 -11.78
C HIS A 289 0.98 10.98 -10.47
N LEU A 290 -0.06 11.13 -9.64
CA LEU A 290 -0.16 10.44 -8.37
C LEU A 290 -1.58 9.93 -8.19
N ALA A 291 -1.74 8.63 -8.03
CA ALA A 291 -3.00 8.02 -7.65
C ALA A 291 -2.86 7.33 -6.30
N LEU A 292 -3.72 7.72 -5.36
CA LEU A 292 -3.80 7.20 -4.00
C LEU A 292 -5.19 6.58 -3.84
N LEU A 293 -5.39 5.37 -4.35
CA LEU A 293 -6.69 4.75 -4.52
C LEU A 293 -7.02 3.84 -3.33
N SER A 294 -8.20 4.04 -2.75
CA SER A 294 -8.74 3.19 -1.67
C SER A 294 -7.74 2.89 -0.54
N LEU A 295 -7.02 3.91 -0.09
CA LEU A 295 -6.05 3.73 0.99
C LEU A 295 -6.79 3.36 2.30
N PRO A 296 -6.25 2.40 3.08
CA PRO A 296 -6.87 1.99 4.34
C PRO A 296 -6.82 3.07 5.42
N THR A 297 -5.87 4.02 5.30
CA THR A 297 -5.66 5.11 6.26
C THR A 297 -5.63 6.46 5.56
N PRO A 298 -6.12 7.54 6.19
CA PRO A 298 -6.07 8.88 5.62
C PRO A 298 -4.66 9.33 5.28
N ALA A 299 -4.44 9.81 4.05
CA ALA A 299 -3.17 10.38 3.63
C ALA A 299 -3.11 11.90 3.91
N PRO A 300 -1.98 12.45 4.39
CA PRO A 300 -1.80 13.89 4.64
C PRO A 300 -1.61 14.69 3.35
N ILE A 301 -2.64 14.74 2.51
CA ILE A 301 -2.64 15.36 1.17
C ILE A 301 -2.27 16.86 1.18
N HIS A 302 -2.54 17.58 2.27
CA HIS A 302 -2.16 18.98 2.46
C HIS A 302 -0.64 19.23 2.38
N ARG A 303 0.19 18.20 2.51
CA ARG A 303 1.65 18.30 2.39
C ARG A 303 2.17 18.11 0.97
N LEU A 304 1.39 17.46 0.11
CA LEU A 304 1.80 17.12 -1.25
C LEU A 304 2.21 18.32 -2.11
N PRO A 305 1.58 19.52 -2.08
CA PRO A 305 2.03 20.60 -2.96
C PRO A 305 3.46 21.09 -2.64
N ARG A 306 3.95 20.85 -1.42
CA ARG A 306 5.35 21.11 -1.05
C ARG A 306 6.30 20.01 -1.51
N ILE A 307 5.84 18.76 -1.55
CA ILE A 307 6.67 17.58 -1.81
C ILE A 307 6.75 17.31 -3.32
N CYS A 308 5.60 17.37 -4.00
CA CYS A 308 5.41 17.11 -5.42
C CYS A 308 4.85 18.37 -6.12
N PRO A 309 5.65 19.44 -6.26
CA PRO A 309 5.18 20.70 -6.84
C PRO A 309 4.83 20.59 -8.33
N LEU A 310 5.26 19.51 -9.00
CA LEU A 310 5.03 19.28 -10.42
C LEU A 310 3.79 18.45 -10.74
N LEU A 311 2.96 18.15 -9.73
CA LEU A 311 1.82 17.27 -9.93
C LEU A 311 0.76 17.91 -10.84
N GLU A 312 0.40 17.19 -11.90
CA GLU A 312 -0.63 17.55 -12.88
C GLU A 312 -1.92 16.75 -12.67
N VAL A 313 -1.80 15.49 -12.26
CA VAL A 313 -2.93 14.59 -12.01
C VAL A 313 -2.84 14.04 -10.60
N LEU A 314 -3.86 14.30 -9.78
CA LEU A 314 -4.03 13.71 -8.46
C LEU A 314 -5.33 12.91 -8.43
N ASP A 315 -5.24 11.61 -8.24
CA ASP A 315 -6.40 10.73 -8.10
C ASP A 315 -6.54 10.25 -6.65
N LEU A 316 -7.63 10.67 -5.99
CA LEU A 316 -8.00 10.29 -4.63
C LEU A 316 -9.30 9.46 -4.62
N SER A 317 -9.65 8.83 -5.75
CA SER A 317 -10.88 8.06 -5.88
C SER A 317 -10.95 6.88 -4.92
N TYR A 318 -12.18 6.50 -4.56
CA TYR A 318 -12.53 5.33 -3.74
C TYR A 318 -11.93 5.30 -2.33
N ASN A 319 -11.48 6.44 -1.80
CA ASN A 319 -10.98 6.53 -0.44
C ASN A 319 -12.12 6.64 0.57
N PRO A 320 -12.30 5.65 1.47
CA PRO A 320 -13.43 5.65 2.41
C PRO A 320 -13.36 6.81 3.41
N TRP A 321 -12.15 7.32 3.69
CA TRP A 321 -11.94 8.47 4.58
C TRP A 321 -12.31 9.83 3.95
N LEU A 322 -12.61 9.85 2.65
CA LEU A 322 -13.18 11.00 1.94
C LEU A 322 -14.69 10.92 1.75
N SER A 323 -15.34 9.79 2.09
CA SER A 323 -16.79 9.68 1.96
C SER A 323 -17.48 10.23 3.20
N MET A 324 -18.45 11.14 3.01
CA MET A 324 -19.27 11.69 4.11
C MET A 324 -20.10 10.63 4.84
N ASP A 325 -20.43 9.54 4.16
CA ASP A 325 -21.50 8.63 4.57
C ASP A 325 -21.02 7.43 5.40
N THR A 326 -19.77 7.44 5.88
CA THR A 326 -19.35 6.45 6.88
C THR A 326 -20.03 6.76 8.20
N GLY A 327 -21.29 6.34 8.34
CA GLY A 327 -22.11 6.32 9.57
C GLY A 327 -21.53 5.44 10.69
N LEU A 328 -20.24 5.13 10.64
CA LEU A 328 -19.43 4.70 11.76
C LEU A 328 -19.48 5.81 12.82
N ARG A 329 -20.49 5.67 13.70
CA ARG A 329 -20.86 6.57 14.80
C ARG A 329 -19.64 7.13 15.53
N GLY A 330 -19.15 8.29 15.10
CA GLY A 330 -18.05 9.00 15.78
C GLY A 330 -17.17 9.89 14.91
N PHE A 331 -17.07 9.63 13.59
CA PHE A 331 -16.15 10.37 12.71
C PHE A 331 -16.87 11.09 11.54
N LYS A 332 -17.91 11.88 11.83
CA LYS A 332 -18.62 12.72 10.84
C LYS A 332 -17.78 13.90 10.28
N MET A 333 -16.50 14.02 10.60
CA MET A 333 -15.64 15.16 10.25
C MET A 333 -14.55 14.83 9.22
N GLY A 334 -14.53 13.65 8.60
CA GLY A 334 -13.33 13.17 7.88
C GLY A 334 -12.96 13.96 6.61
N ALA A 335 -13.88 14.01 5.66
CA ALA A 335 -13.59 14.43 4.28
C ALA A 335 -13.35 15.93 4.15
N GLU A 336 -14.34 16.73 4.54
CA GLU A 336 -14.28 18.20 4.50
C GLU A 336 -13.08 18.71 5.28
N VAL A 337 -12.84 18.21 6.50
CA VAL A 337 -11.72 18.68 7.31
C VAL A 337 -10.38 18.37 6.64
N THR A 338 -10.27 17.25 5.91
CA THR A 338 -9.03 16.88 5.24
C THR A 338 -8.80 17.73 3.98
N LEU A 339 -9.83 17.92 3.14
CA LEU A 339 -9.74 18.68 1.89
C LEU A 339 -9.73 20.20 2.12
N ASN A 340 -10.46 20.71 3.12
CA ASN A 340 -10.47 22.13 3.49
C ASN A 340 -9.14 22.59 4.10
N ARG A 341 -8.30 21.67 4.59
CA ARG A 341 -6.93 21.95 5.04
C ARG A 341 -5.95 22.09 3.88
N VAL A 342 -6.33 21.69 2.67
CA VAL A 342 -5.44 21.78 1.51
C VAL A 342 -5.45 23.22 1.00
N GLU A 343 -4.26 23.79 0.90
CA GLU A 343 -4.07 25.09 0.27
C GLU A 343 -4.05 24.91 -1.26
N TRP A 344 -5.23 24.88 -1.88
CA TRP A 344 -5.42 24.64 -3.32
C TRP A 344 -4.66 25.62 -4.21
N ASP A 345 -4.46 26.86 -3.76
CA ASP A 345 -3.68 27.89 -4.44
C ASP A 345 -2.21 27.49 -4.70
N ARG A 346 -1.66 26.58 -3.88
CA ARG A 346 -0.27 26.10 -4.06
C ARG A 346 -0.14 25.07 -5.18
N TRP A 347 -1.25 24.52 -5.67
CA TRP A 347 -1.26 23.51 -6.71
C TRP A 347 -1.28 24.12 -8.12
N SER A 348 -0.28 24.94 -8.42
CA SER A 348 -0.21 25.71 -9.67
C SER A 348 -0.24 24.88 -10.95
N ARG A 349 0.21 23.61 -10.91
CA ARG A 349 0.28 22.71 -12.07
C ARG A 349 -0.81 21.64 -12.09
N LEU A 350 -1.61 21.53 -11.03
CA LEU A 350 -2.65 20.51 -10.95
C LEU A 350 -3.73 20.83 -11.98
N LYS A 351 -3.99 19.90 -12.89
CA LYS A 351 -5.01 20.02 -13.95
C LYS A 351 -6.20 19.13 -13.69
N VAL A 352 -5.99 17.98 -13.03
CA VAL A 352 -7.02 16.97 -12.83
C VAL A 352 -7.02 16.50 -11.38
N LEU A 353 -8.22 16.46 -10.79
CA LEU A 353 -8.47 15.90 -9.47
C LEU A 353 -9.53 14.81 -9.55
N GLY A 354 -9.14 13.57 -9.30
CA GLY A 354 -10.02 12.41 -9.24
C GLY A 354 -10.62 12.22 -7.85
N LEU A 355 -11.95 12.17 -7.77
CA LEU A 355 -12.74 11.97 -6.56
C LEU A 355 -13.88 10.96 -6.80
N VAL A 356 -13.68 10.00 -7.70
CA VAL A 356 -14.72 9.01 -8.05
C VAL A 356 -15.04 8.15 -6.84
N GLY A 357 -16.33 7.98 -6.54
CA GLY A 357 -16.78 7.23 -5.37
C GLY A 357 -16.54 7.93 -4.03
N CYS A 358 -16.05 9.18 -4.05
CA CYS A 358 -15.99 10.05 -2.88
C CYS A 358 -17.22 10.98 -2.91
N VAL A 359 -17.94 11.06 -1.80
CA VAL A 359 -19.08 11.99 -1.67
C VAL A 359 -18.53 13.35 -1.27
N VAL A 360 -18.47 14.26 -2.24
CA VAL A 360 -17.85 15.58 -2.08
C VAL A 360 -18.85 16.66 -2.47
N ASP A 361 -18.96 17.69 -1.62
CA ASP A 361 -19.89 18.78 -1.81
C ASP A 361 -19.49 19.73 -2.94
N ALA A 362 -20.50 20.29 -3.61
CA ALA A 362 -20.31 21.28 -4.68
C ALA A 362 -19.60 22.56 -4.18
N GLU A 363 -19.71 22.90 -2.89
CA GLU A 363 -18.98 24.03 -2.30
C GLU A 363 -17.46 23.82 -2.36
N LEU A 364 -16.99 22.58 -2.21
CA LEU A 364 -15.57 22.28 -2.31
C LEU A 364 -15.06 22.50 -3.73
N VAL A 365 -15.86 22.18 -4.76
CA VAL A 365 -15.50 22.43 -6.16
C VAL A 365 -15.26 23.93 -6.40
N VAL A 366 -16.13 24.78 -5.87
CA VAL A 366 -15.98 26.24 -5.95
C VAL A 366 -14.72 26.69 -5.19
N GLN A 367 -14.44 26.10 -4.03
CA GLN A 367 -13.25 26.41 -3.25
C GLN A 367 -11.95 26.01 -3.96
N ILE A 368 -11.91 24.83 -4.58
CA ILE A 368 -10.72 24.30 -5.28
C ILE A 368 -10.32 25.19 -6.46
N ASN A 369 -11.30 25.73 -7.19
CA ASN A 369 -11.06 26.57 -8.37
C ASN A 369 -11.02 28.06 -8.07
N LYS A 370 -11.21 28.46 -6.80
CA LYS A 370 -11.19 29.87 -6.42
C LYS A 370 -9.84 30.52 -6.72
N GLY A 371 -9.85 31.58 -7.54
CA GLY A 371 -8.65 32.38 -7.83
C GLY A 371 -7.68 31.77 -8.84
N ARG A 372 -8.03 30.63 -9.45
CA ARG A 372 -7.23 30.00 -10.51
C ARG A 372 -7.52 30.61 -11.87
N TRP A 373 -6.51 30.58 -12.74
CA TRP A 373 -6.64 31.03 -14.14
C TRP A 373 -7.13 29.90 -15.04
N GLU A 374 -6.72 28.67 -14.72
CA GLU A 374 -7.19 27.44 -15.34
C GLU A 374 -7.85 26.59 -14.25
N ASP A 375 -9.13 26.28 -14.48
CA ASP A 375 -9.91 25.41 -13.60
C ASP A 375 -9.35 23.99 -13.60
N ILE A 376 -9.31 23.37 -12.42
CA ILE A 376 -9.02 21.95 -12.26
C ILE A 376 -10.24 21.17 -12.74
N ALA A 377 -10.02 20.21 -13.62
CA ALA A 377 -11.02 19.22 -13.98
C ALA A 377 -11.23 18.26 -12.81
N ILE A 378 -12.37 18.39 -12.12
CA ILE A 378 -12.73 17.54 -10.98
C ILE A 378 -13.63 16.41 -11.50
N ILE A 379 -13.19 15.17 -11.34
CA ILE A 379 -13.90 13.99 -11.88
C ILE A 379 -14.48 13.19 -10.72
N GLY A 380 -15.75 12.78 -10.83
CA GLY A 380 -16.44 11.99 -9.81
C GLY A 380 -17.32 12.77 -8.85
N VAL A 381 -17.50 14.08 -9.05
CA VAL A 381 -18.51 14.87 -8.32
C VAL A 381 -19.85 14.69 -9.02
N GLU A 382 -20.78 13.98 -8.37
CA GLU A 382 -22.16 13.93 -8.84
C GLU A 382 -22.73 15.34 -8.76
N SER A 383 -23.06 15.92 -9.92
CA SER A 383 -23.85 17.14 -9.95
C SER A 383 -25.20 16.78 -9.37
N ILE A 384 -25.47 17.18 -8.12
CA ILE A 384 -26.79 17.06 -7.54
C ILE A 384 -27.69 17.89 -8.45
N ASN A 385 -28.38 17.22 -9.37
CA ASN A 385 -29.40 17.83 -10.20
C ASN A 385 -30.49 18.26 -9.22
N THR A 386 -30.44 19.52 -8.79
CA THR A 386 -31.50 20.17 -8.05
C THR A 386 -32.68 20.31 -8.99
N GLY A 387 -33.51 19.26 -9.03
CA GLY A 387 -34.78 19.22 -9.75
C GLY A 387 -35.88 20.01 -9.05
#